data_AF-A0A565BYZ6-F1
#
_entry.id   AF-A0A565BYZ6-F1
#
_cell.length_a   1.000
_cell.length_b   1.000
_cell.length_c   1.000
_cell.angle_alpha   90.00
_cell.angle_beta   90.00
_cell.angle_gamma   90.00
#
_symmetry.space_group_name_H-M   'P 1'
#
loop_
_entity.id
_entity.type
_entity.pdbx_description
1 polymer ?
#
loop_
_entity_poly.entity_id
_entity_poly.type
_entity_poly.pdbx_seq_one_letter_code
_entity_poly.pdbx_strand_id
1 'polypeptide(L)' 'MIVTQNTRKELSHIPLETRQSISRIGNAIQVLSNLGFTITLEVIMETVNLSNTENIDIHDMRGSEFYVVVSENEAERRLH' A
#
# COMPACT_ATOMS: atom_id res chain seq x y z
N MET A 1 -17.14 31.33 11.03
CA MET A 1 -17.23 30.77 9.67
C MET A 1 -17.68 29.32 9.82
N ILE A 2 -18.98 29.05 9.61
CA ILE A 2 -19.53 27.71 9.69
C ILE A 2 -19.22 27.04 8.36
N VAL A 3 -18.36 26.02 8.36
CA VAL A 3 -18.16 25.18 7.19
C VAL A 3 -19.46 24.38 7.01
N THR A 4 -20.29 24.85 6.09
CA THR A 4 -21.57 24.23 5.72
C THR A 4 -21.32 22.80 5.23
N GLN A 5 -22.24 21.90 5.56
CA GLN A 5 -22.20 20.47 5.22
C GLN A 5 -22.06 20.20 3.71
N ASN A 6 -22.22 21.20 2.84
CA ASN A 6 -22.08 21.12 1.40
C ASN A 6 -20.64 20.90 0.90
N THR A 7 -19.60 21.40 1.58
CA THR A 7 -18.21 21.14 1.18
C THR A 7 -17.78 19.68 1.41
N ARG A 8 -18.48 18.94 2.27
CA ARG A 8 -18.25 17.48 2.44
C ARG A 8 -18.84 16.65 1.31
N LYS A 9 -19.83 17.16 0.57
CA LYS A 9 -20.47 16.45 -0.55
C LYS A 9 -19.63 16.47 -1.83
N GLU A 10 -18.78 17.46 -2.04
CA GLU A 10 -17.95 17.51 -3.26
C GLU A 10 -16.72 16.57 -3.22
N LEU A 11 -16.27 16.15 -2.04
CA LEU A 11 -15.23 15.13 -1.88
C LEU A 11 -15.74 13.68 -2.05
N SER A 12 -17.05 13.49 -2.32
CA SER A 12 -17.69 12.17 -2.33
C SER A 12 -17.56 11.37 -3.64
N HIS A 13 -16.59 11.68 -4.50
CA HIS A 13 -16.54 11.12 -5.86
C HIS A 13 -15.36 10.19 -6.17
N ILE A 14 -14.57 9.78 -5.16
CA ILE A 14 -13.57 8.72 -5.34
C ILE A 14 -14.16 7.41 -4.76
N PRO A 15 -14.39 6.37 -5.59
CA PRO A 15 -14.88 5.08 -5.14
C PRO A 15 -14.04 4.51 -3.99
N LEU A 16 -14.68 3.74 -3.10
CA LEU A 16 -13.97 3.10 -1.98
C LEU A 16 -12.80 2.25 -2.47
N GLU A 17 -13.03 1.45 -3.52
CA GLU A 17 -12.00 0.63 -4.16
C GLU A 17 -10.80 1.47 -4.59
N THR A 18 -11.03 2.59 -5.29
CA THR A 18 -9.94 3.48 -5.71
C THR A 18 -9.15 4.04 -4.52
N ARG A 19 -9.84 4.44 -3.43
CA ARG A 19 -9.16 4.91 -2.21
C ARG A 19 -8.34 3.81 -1.54
N GLN A 20 -8.86 2.58 -1.53
CA GLN A 20 -8.18 1.41 -1.00
C GLN A 20 -6.95 1.05 -1.84
N SER A 21 -7.05 1.06 -3.17
CA SER A 21 -5.91 0.85 -4.08
C SER A 21 -4.82 1.90 -3.86
N ILE A 22 -5.18 3.19 -3.78
CA ILE A 22 -4.22 4.27 -3.51
C ILE A 22 -3.53 4.05 -2.16
N SER A 23 -4.29 3.68 -1.12
CA SER A 23 -3.74 3.45 0.22
C SER A 23 -2.80 2.24 0.25
N ARG A 24 -3.16 1.15 -0.43
CA ARG A 24 -2.34 -0.06 -0.56
C ARG A 24 -1.03 0.24 -1.29
N ILE A 25 -1.09 1.01 -2.39
CA ILE A 25 0.11 1.47 -3.12
C ILE A 25 0.99 2.36 -2.22
N GLY A 26 0.40 3.33 -1.52
CA GLY A 26 1.14 4.21 -0.61
C GLY A 26 1.82 3.44 0.54
N ASN A 27 1.13 2.44 1.09
CA ASN A 27 1.71 1.56 2.10
C ASN A 27 2.84 0.70 1.54
N ALA A 28 2.69 0.13 0.35
CA ALA A 28 3.75 -0.62 -0.31
C ALA A 28 5.02 0.23 -0.49
N ILE A 29 4.87 1.47 -1.00
CA ILE A 29 5.99 2.41 -1.14
C ILE A 29 6.65 2.69 0.23
N GLN A 30 5.85 2.88 1.28
CA GLN A 30 6.37 3.14 2.62
C GLN A 30 7.16 1.95 3.19
N VAL A 31 6.65 0.73 3.05
CA VAL A 31 7.34 -0.50 3.48
C VAL A 31 8.68 -0.64 2.75
N LEU A 32 8.67 -0.53 1.42
CA LEU A 32 9.87 -0.62 0.59
C LEU A 32 10.90 0.45 0.95
N SER A 33 10.45 1.69 1.18
CA SER A 33 11.31 2.81 1.58
C SER A 33 11.99 2.53 2.93
N ASN A 34 11.23 2.05 3.91
CA ASN A 34 11.73 1.76 5.25
C ASN A 34 12.70 0.57 5.27
N LEU A 35 12.51 -0.41 4.39
CA LEU A 35 13.44 -1.54 4.20
C LEU A 35 14.67 -1.15 3.36
N GLY A 36 14.71 0.05 2.78
CA GLY A 36 15.80 0.50 1.93
C GLY A 36 15.85 -0.21 0.57
N PHE A 37 14.72 -0.71 0.08
CA PHE A 37 14.62 -1.39 -1.21
C PHE A 37 14.36 -0.42 -2.36
N THR A 38 14.68 -0.87 -3.57
CA THR A 38 14.44 -0.12 -4.80
C THR A 38 12.94 0.08 -5.02
N ILE A 39 12.55 1.30 -5.37
CA ILE A 39 11.15 1.68 -5.59
C ILE A 39 10.92 1.86 -7.10
N THR A 40 10.68 0.77 -7.80
CA THR A 40 10.22 0.78 -9.20
C THR A 40 8.74 0.40 -9.26
N LEU A 41 8.09 0.71 -10.38
CA LEU A 41 6.68 0.33 -10.59
C LEU A 41 6.47 -1.18 -10.41
N GLU A 42 7.38 -2.00 -10.93
CA GLU A 42 7.33 -3.46 -10.81
C GLU A 42 7.35 -3.92 -9.35
N VAL A 43 8.32 -3.43 -8.56
CA VAL A 43 8.45 -3.82 -7.14
C VAL A 43 7.28 -3.31 -6.29
N ILE A 44 6.75 -2.12 -6.60
CA ILE A 44 5.54 -1.61 -5.96
C ILE A 44 4.36 -2.52 -6.25
N MET A 45 4.12 -2.87 -7.51
CA MET A 45 2.97 -3.70 -7.91
C MET A 45 3.10 -5.12 -7.37
N GLU A 46 4.31 -5.67 -7.33
CA GLU A 46 4.60 -6.96 -6.70
C GLU A 46 4.27 -6.94 -5.21
N THR A 47 4.68 -5.88 -4.49
CA THR A 47 4.36 -5.70 -3.06
C THR A 47 2.85 -5.52 -2.82
N VAL A 48 2.16 -4.79 -3.70
CA VAL A 48 0.69 -4.67 -3.67
C VAL A 48 0.04 -6.03 -3.90
N ASN A 49 0.50 -6.81 -4.87
CA ASN A 49 -0.04 -8.13 -5.15
C ASN A 49 0.22 -9.09 -3.98
N LEU A 50 1.42 -9.07 -3.40
CA LEU A 50 1.77 -9.85 -2.22
C LEU A 50 0.82 -9.54 -1.05
N SER A 51 0.54 -8.26 -0.79
CA SER A 51 -0.42 -7.88 0.25
C SER A 51 -1.85 -8.39 0.00
N ASN A 52 -2.24 -8.61 -1.26
CA ASN A 52 -3.54 -9.19 -1.61
C ASN A 52 -3.51 -10.73 -1.48
N THR A 53 -2.44 -11.37 -1.96
CA THR A 53 -2.25 -12.83 -1.90
C THR A 53 -2.21 -13.33 -0.46
N GLU A 54 -1.48 -12.61 0.40
CA GLU A 54 -1.37 -12.90 1.83
C GLU A 54 -2.58 -12.39 2.63
N ASN A 55 -3.59 -11.84 1.95
CA ASN A 55 -4.82 -11.32 2.55
C ASN A 55 -4.56 -10.32 3.71
N ILE A 56 -3.54 -9.48 3.54
CA ILE A 56 -3.16 -8.45 4.50
C ILE A 56 -4.08 -7.25 4.32
N ASP A 57 -4.75 -6.84 5.40
CA ASP A 57 -5.54 -5.61 5.42
C ASP A 57 -4.63 -4.39 5.22
N ILE A 58 -5.18 -3.34 4.60
CA ILE A 58 -4.43 -2.10 4.33
C ILE A 58 -3.84 -1.52 5.62
N HIS A 59 -4.55 -1.61 6.74
CA HIS A 59 -4.08 -1.11 8.03
C HIS A 59 -2.94 -1.96 8.62
N ASP A 60 -2.89 -3.24 8.28
CA ASP A 60 -1.92 -4.21 8.79
C ASP A 60 -0.62 -4.23 7.96
N MET A 61 -0.61 -3.65 6.75
CA MET A 61 0.61 -3.50 5.93
C MET A 61 1.73 -2.70 6.62
N ARG A 62 1.44 -1.97 7.69
CA ARG A 62 2.44 -1.25 8.48
C ARG A 62 2.97 -2.06 9.68
N GLY A 63 2.42 -3.24 9.90
CA GLY A 63 2.84 -4.18 10.93
C GLY A 63 4.13 -4.90 10.56
N SER A 64 4.85 -5.37 11.57
CA SER A 64 6.14 -6.05 11.39
C SER A 64 6.04 -7.33 10.56
N GLU A 65 4.91 -8.05 10.64
CA GLU A 65 4.66 -9.27 9.87
C GLU A 65 4.77 -9.01 8.36
N PHE A 66 4.12 -7.96 7.86
CA PHE A 66 4.18 -7.63 6.44
C PHE A 66 5.58 -7.17 6.00
N TYR A 67 6.36 -6.54 6.87
CA TYR A 67 7.76 -6.18 6.56
C TYR A 67 8.63 -7.42 6.37
N VAL A 68 8.44 -8.44 7.21
CA VAL A 68 9.16 -9.73 7.07
C VAL A 68 8.81 -10.36 5.73
N VAL A 69 7.52 -10.48 5.41
CA VAL A 69 7.06 -11.07 4.15
C VAL A 69 7.61 -10.33 2.92
N VAL A 70 7.59 -8.99 2.93
CA VAL A 70 8.18 -8.19 1.83
C VAL A 70 9.70 -8.40 1.73
N SER A 71 10.40 -8.55 2.85
CA SER A 71 11.84 -8.81 2.84
C SER A 71 12.22 -10.20 2.31
N GLU A 72 11.40 -11.21 2.59
CA GLU A 72 11.56 -12.56 2.06
C GLU A 72 11.33 -12.60 0.55
N ASN A 73 10.23 -11.99 0.09
CA ASN A 73 9.93 -11.88 -1.34
C ASN A 73 11.03 -11.12 -2.11
N GLU A 74 11.56 -10.03 -1.54
CA GLU A 74 12.69 -9.29 -2.14
C GLU A 74 13.96 -10.16 -2.24
N ALA A 75 14.24 -10.95 -1.21
CA ALA A 75 15.39 -11.85 -1.22
C ALA A 75 15.25 -12.91 -2.31
N GLU A 76 14.06 -13.51 -2.45
CA GLU A 76 13.76 -14.46 -3.52
C GLU A 76 13.88 -13.82 -4.90
N ARG A 77 13.34 -12.61 -5.09
CA ARG A 77 13.42 -11.92 -6.39
C ARG A 77 14.85 -11.66 -6.83
N ARG A 78 15.77 -11.37 -5.92
CA ARG A 78 17.19 -11.12 -6.25
C ARG A 78 17.98 -12.38 -6.57
N LEU A 79 17.45 -13.55 -6.26
CA LEU A 79 18.06 -14.84 -6.59
C LEU A 79 17.72 -15.30 -8.02
N HIS A 80 16.76 -14.64 -8.68
CA HIS A 80 16.34 -14.89 -10.07
C HIS A 80 16.73 -13.73 -10.98
#